data_AF-A0A3C0ZQ40-F1
#
_entry.id   AF-A0A3C0ZQ40-F1
#
_cell.length_a   1.000
_cell.length_b   1.000
_cell.length_c   1.000
_cell.angle_alpha   90.00
_cell.angle_beta   90.00
_cell.angle_gamma   90.00
#
_symmetry.space_group_name_H-M   'P 1'
#
loop_
_entity.id
_entity.type
_entity.pdbx_description
1 polymer ?
#
loop_
_entity_poly.entity_id
_entity_poly.type
_entity_poly.pdbx_seq_one_letter_code
_entity_poly.pdbx_strand_id
1 'polypeptide(L)'
;MDDTERAMQVIKAAENKNEGMELGDSPFFRTEFRRGQTINDGALYHYNGFSHFSSLCPGGICTLMEHLGVPAAGNSFIYYDTSPLIDAVFDVRYVLSRGEEFPEEDLTWKLTPFRRTGSVYSAKNERVLPIGFMAGEDILDWETIDSEPFEVQNDFVHRAAGTDKDVFRKILPEAITAHNMEVEDVNEVGDEFNYYLEDPFDLASIPWVHAEFIMDRDQFVTLYVDAANAAHVDCSFGDMEESWSLSSGRGVFQIGNMKEGEVLAVDFRLTDRGEFEPSYRGYGEISVFAAGWDDEAFQEAYDRLSMQTLQVESFKDTEIRGRVTAKEDGILFT
;
A
#
# COMPACT_ATOMS: atom_id res chain seq x y z
N MET A 1 -28.81 11.97 -6.20
CA MET A 1 -27.35 11.94 -6.38
C MET A 1 -26.78 11.58 -5.03
N ASP A 2 -26.14 10.42 -4.96
CA ASP A 2 -25.48 9.95 -3.74
C ASP A 2 -24.40 10.96 -3.32
N ASP A 3 -24.06 11.00 -2.02
CA ASP A 3 -23.03 11.91 -1.52
C ASP A 3 -21.65 11.63 -2.17
N THR A 4 -21.40 10.38 -2.56
CA THR A 4 -20.20 9.99 -3.35
C THR A 4 -20.16 10.64 -4.72
N GLU A 5 -21.25 10.54 -5.49
CA GLU A 5 -21.33 11.15 -6.82
C GLU A 5 -21.17 12.68 -6.73
N ARG A 6 -21.73 13.30 -5.69
CA ARG A 6 -21.57 14.73 -5.41
C ARG A 6 -20.12 15.08 -5.07
N ALA A 7 -19.45 14.27 -4.25
CA ALA A 7 -18.04 14.45 -3.92
C ALA A 7 -17.16 14.38 -5.19
N MET A 8 -17.41 13.41 -6.07
CA MET A 8 -16.69 13.29 -7.34
C MET A 8 -16.92 14.48 -8.27
N GLN A 9 -18.14 15.02 -8.35
CA GLN A 9 -18.40 16.24 -9.13
C GLN A 9 -17.63 17.44 -8.58
N VAL A 10 -17.52 17.54 -7.25
CA VAL A 10 -16.76 18.61 -6.58
C VAL A 10 -15.26 18.48 -6.87
N ILE A 11 -14.71 17.27 -6.84
CA ILE A 11 -13.30 17.00 -7.16
C ILE A 11 -13.02 17.34 -8.63
N LYS A 12 -13.82 16.80 -9.57
CA LYS A 12 -13.67 17.09 -11.01
C LYS A 12 -13.74 18.59 -11.30
N ALA A 13 -14.70 19.30 -10.70
CA ALA A 13 -14.80 20.75 -10.87
C ALA A 13 -13.59 21.53 -10.34
N ALA A 14 -12.94 21.05 -9.28
CA ALA A 14 -11.72 21.65 -8.76
C ALA A 14 -10.53 21.44 -9.70
N GLU A 15 -10.36 20.22 -10.21
CA GLU A 15 -9.27 19.89 -11.14
C GLU A 15 -9.42 20.61 -12.49
N ASN A 16 -10.63 20.67 -13.05
CA ASN A 16 -10.89 21.46 -14.27
C ASN A 16 -10.49 22.93 -14.09
N LYS A 17 -10.79 23.50 -12.91
CA LYS A 17 -10.44 24.88 -12.61
C LYS A 17 -8.93 25.07 -12.49
N ASN A 18 -8.22 24.11 -11.91
CA ASN A 18 -6.76 24.14 -11.79
C ASN A 18 -6.08 24.07 -13.16
N GLU A 19 -6.60 23.28 -14.09
CA GLU A 19 -6.04 23.12 -15.44
C GLU A 19 -6.62 24.08 -16.48
N GLY A 20 -7.57 24.95 -16.11
CA GLY A 20 -8.20 25.89 -17.03
C GLY A 20 -9.06 25.22 -18.11
N MET A 21 -9.57 24.01 -17.84
CA MET A 21 -10.44 23.24 -18.74
C MET A 21 -11.91 23.70 -18.67
N GLU A 22 -12.66 23.51 -19.75
CA GLU A 22 -14.11 23.77 -19.78
C GLU A 22 -14.90 22.77 -18.89
N LEU A 23 -16.13 23.12 -18.52
CA LEU A 23 -17.03 22.19 -17.82
C LEU A 23 -17.40 21.03 -18.76
N GLY A 24 -16.72 19.88 -18.64
CA GLY A 24 -17.04 18.66 -19.39
C GLY A 24 -15.85 17.73 -19.58
N ASP A 25 -14.66 18.30 -19.75
CA ASP A 25 -13.39 17.58 -19.78
C ASP A 25 -12.76 17.61 -18.40
N SER A 26 -12.22 16.50 -17.91
CA SER A 26 -11.48 16.43 -16.64
C SER A 26 -10.07 16.00 -16.94
N PRO A 27 -9.06 16.53 -16.24
CA PRO A 27 -7.73 15.95 -16.35
C PRO A 27 -7.73 14.52 -15.85
N PHE A 28 -6.73 13.76 -16.30
CA PHE A 28 -6.52 12.41 -15.80
C PHE A 28 -5.94 12.49 -14.37
N PHE A 29 -6.61 11.78 -13.47
CA PHE A 29 -6.15 11.48 -12.12
C PHE A 29 -6.90 10.24 -11.65
N ARG A 30 -6.35 9.52 -10.66
CA ARG A 30 -7.08 8.46 -9.97
C ARG A 30 -7.65 8.92 -8.64
N THR A 31 -8.71 8.24 -8.24
CA THR A 31 -9.36 8.41 -6.94
C THR A 31 -9.63 7.05 -6.36
N GLU A 32 -9.56 6.91 -5.04
CA GLU A 32 -9.88 5.65 -4.36
C GLU A 32 -10.62 5.90 -3.05
N PHE A 33 -11.35 4.89 -2.58
CA PHE A 33 -11.84 4.84 -1.21
C PHE A 33 -10.81 4.12 -0.34
N ARG A 34 -10.51 4.65 0.84
CA ARG A 34 -9.72 3.93 1.86
C ARG A 34 -10.30 2.56 2.17
N ARG A 35 -11.62 2.52 2.26
CA ARG A 35 -12.43 1.33 2.47
C ARG A 35 -13.56 1.34 1.45
N GLY A 36 -13.37 0.60 0.35
CA GLY A 36 -14.34 0.49 -0.73
C GLY A 36 -15.57 -0.33 -0.34
N GLN A 37 -16.70 -0.08 -1.01
CA GLN A 37 -17.90 -0.91 -0.88
C GLN A 37 -17.77 -2.21 -1.70
N THR A 38 -17.02 -2.13 -2.80
CA THR A 38 -16.69 -3.20 -3.72
C THR A 38 -15.23 -3.08 -4.13
N ILE A 39 -14.66 -4.11 -4.77
CA ILE A 39 -13.30 -3.99 -5.36
C ILE A 39 -13.29 -2.98 -6.51
N ASN A 40 -14.38 -2.86 -7.26
CA ASN A 40 -14.47 -2.01 -8.45
C ASN A 40 -15.30 -0.73 -8.19
N ASP A 41 -15.01 -0.02 -7.09
CA ASP A 41 -15.75 1.21 -6.75
C ASP A 41 -15.63 2.28 -7.85
N GLY A 42 -14.52 2.34 -8.58
CA GLY A 42 -14.38 3.25 -9.73
C GLY A 42 -15.43 3.02 -10.82
N ALA A 43 -15.79 1.76 -11.08
CA ALA A 43 -16.87 1.42 -12.01
C ALA A 43 -18.24 1.78 -11.44
N LEU A 44 -18.43 1.63 -10.12
CA LEU A 44 -19.68 1.95 -9.43
C LEU A 44 -19.96 3.46 -9.38
N TYR A 45 -18.92 4.29 -9.19
CA TYR A 45 -19.05 5.75 -9.01
C TYR A 45 -18.49 6.59 -10.15
N HIS A 46 -18.11 5.95 -11.26
CA HIS A 46 -17.65 6.61 -12.49
C HIS A 46 -16.43 7.54 -12.28
N TYR A 47 -15.42 7.01 -11.60
CA TYR A 47 -14.09 7.61 -11.46
C TYR A 47 -13.00 6.65 -11.94
N ASN A 48 -11.83 7.19 -12.29
CA ASN A 48 -10.67 6.38 -12.63
C ASN A 48 -10.07 5.80 -11.34
N GLY A 49 -10.23 4.50 -11.11
CA GLY A 49 -9.71 3.82 -9.92
C GLY A 49 -8.32 3.22 -10.15
N PHE A 50 -7.61 3.00 -9.06
CA PHE A 50 -6.49 2.07 -8.94
C PHE A 50 -7.01 0.62 -8.82
N SER A 51 -7.97 0.37 -7.92
CA SER A 51 -8.48 -0.97 -7.63
C SER A 51 -9.10 -1.63 -8.86
N HIS A 52 -8.84 -2.92 -9.05
CA HIS A 52 -9.35 -3.67 -10.20
C HIS A 52 -9.67 -5.12 -9.84
N PHE A 53 -10.83 -5.59 -10.27
CA PHE A 53 -11.20 -7.00 -10.30
C PHE A 53 -11.75 -7.35 -11.68
N SER A 54 -11.15 -8.35 -12.33
CA SER A 54 -11.60 -8.89 -13.60
C SER A 54 -11.07 -10.30 -13.82
N SER A 55 -11.91 -11.23 -14.28
CA SER A 55 -11.46 -12.57 -14.68
C SER A 55 -10.46 -12.56 -15.84
N LEU A 56 -10.26 -11.41 -16.50
CA LEU A 56 -9.30 -11.19 -17.58
C LEU A 56 -8.13 -10.29 -17.13
N CYS A 57 -8.00 -9.99 -15.84
CA CYS A 57 -6.85 -9.22 -15.35
C CYS A 57 -5.56 -9.97 -15.69
N PRO A 58 -4.57 -9.32 -16.34
CA PRO A 58 -3.30 -9.95 -16.63
C PRO A 58 -2.59 -10.38 -15.34
N GLY A 59 -2.29 -11.67 -15.20
CA GLY A 59 -1.69 -12.21 -13.98
C GLY A 59 -0.37 -11.53 -13.57
N GLY A 60 0.44 -11.11 -14.55
CA GLY A 60 1.67 -10.36 -14.27
C GLY A 60 1.46 -9.01 -13.59
N ILE A 61 0.34 -8.32 -13.83
CA ILE A 61 0.00 -7.07 -13.12
C ILE A 61 -0.39 -7.40 -11.67
N CYS A 62 -1.21 -8.43 -11.45
CA CYS A 62 -1.55 -8.88 -10.10
C CYS A 62 -0.30 -9.27 -9.30
N THR A 63 0.63 -10.01 -9.92
CA THR A 63 1.91 -10.38 -9.30
C THR A 63 2.77 -9.14 -9.00
N LEU A 64 2.85 -8.16 -9.90
CA LEU A 64 3.56 -6.91 -9.61
C LEU A 64 2.94 -6.18 -8.42
N MET A 65 1.62 -6.07 -8.37
CA MET A 65 0.91 -5.42 -7.26
C MET A 65 1.18 -6.15 -5.93
N GLU A 66 1.15 -7.49 -5.95
CA GLU A 66 1.51 -8.31 -4.79
C GLU A 66 2.94 -8.04 -4.32
N HIS A 67 3.92 -8.04 -5.23
CA HIS A 67 5.31 -7.74 -4.93
C HIS A 67 5.53 -6.30 -4.43
N LEU A 68 4.65 -5.37 -4.80
CA LEU A 68 4.64 -3.99 -4.28
C LEU A 68 3.94 -3.87 -2.92
N GLY A 69 3.43 -4.97 -2.36
CA GLY A 69 2.73 -4.98 -1.07
C GLY A 69 1.25 -4.56 -1.16
N VAL A 70 0.68 -4.51 -2.35
CA VAL A 70 -0.74 -4.24 -2.57
C VAL A 70 -1.52 -5.54 -2.41
N PRO A 71 -2.64 -5.58 -1.66
CA PRO A 71 -3.49 -6.75 -1.58
C PRO A 71 -3.96 -7.18 -2.98
N ALA A 72 -3.47 -8.31 -3.44
CA ALA A 72 -3.70 -8.82 -4.78
C ALA A 72 -3.94 -10.33 -4.79
N ALA A 73 -4.65 -10.78 -5.82
CA ALA A 73 -4.88 -12.17 -6.18
C ALA A 73 -4.83 -12.26 -7.70
N GLY A 74 -4.70 -13.46 -8.28
CA GLY A 74 -4.47 -13.63 -9.73
C GLY A 74 -5.48 -12.97 -10.70
N ASN A 75 -6.58 -12.40 -10.20
CA ASN A 75 -7.59 -11.67 -10.95
C ASN A 75 -7.99 -10.31 -10.34
N SER A 76 -7.30 -9.84 -9.30
CA SER A 76 -7.61 -8.56 -8.67
C SER A 76 -6.47 -7.94 -7.86
N PHE A 77 -6.54 -6.63 -7.68
CA PHE A 77 -5.73 -5.88 -6.71
C PHE A 77 -6.55 -4.71 -6.17
N ILE A 78 -6.36 -4.37 -4.91
CA ILE A 78 -7.26 -3.48 -4.17
C ILE A 78 -6.44 -2.38 -3.48
N TYR A 79 -6.88 -1.13 -3.62
CA TYR A 79 -6.40 -0.04 -2.79
C TYR A 79 -6.87 -0.25 -1.35
N TYR A 80 -5.93 -0.40 -0.44
CA TYR A 80 -6.21 -0.59 0.98
C TYR A 80 -5.21 0.22 1.81
N ASP A 81 -5.29 1.54 1.67
CA ASP A 81 -4.30 2.48 2.20
C ASP A 81 -2.87 2.08 1.82
N THR A 82 -2.56 2.11 0.53
CA THR A 82 -1.23 1.74 0.03
C THR A 82 -0.14 2.70 0.51
N SER A 83 1.12 2.35 0.28
CA SER A 83 2.24 3.23 0.64
C SER A 83 2.18 4.56 -0.14
N PRO A 84 2.79 5.66 0.34
CA PRO A 84 2.82 6.91 -0.42
C PRO A 84 3.50 6.80 -1.76
N LEU A 85 4.51 5.92 -1.88
CA LEU A 85 5.17 5.67 -3.15
C LEU A 85 4.18 5.07 -4.16
N ILE A 86 3.37 4.09 -3.75
CA ILE A 86 2.34 3.49 -4.61
C ILE A 86 1.30 4.54 -5.00
N ASP A 87 0.80 5.33 -4.05
CA ASP A 87 -0.14 6.41 -4.35
C ASP A 87 0.46 7.40 -5.36
N ALA A 88 1.74 7.73 -5.23
CA ALA A 88 2.44 8.64 -6.10
C ALA A 88 2.63 8.09 -7.52
N VAL A 89 3.20 6.89 -7.64
CA VAL A 89 3.53 6.25 -8.92
C VAL A 89 2.29 5.95 -9.76
N PHE A 90 1.16 5.61 -9.12
CA PHE A 90 -0.07 5.27 -9.82
C PHE A 90 -1.08 6.41 -9.94
N ASP A 91 -0.68 7.65 -9.62
CA ASP A 91 -1.51 8.87 -9.71
C ASP A 91 -2.80 8.80 -8.84
N VAL A 92 -2.73 8.18 -7.66
CA VAL A 92 -3.83 8.18 -6.68
C VAL A 92 -3.86 9.54 -5.99
N ARG A 93 -4.47 10.50 -6.67
CA ARG A 93 -4.49 11.92 -6.28
C ARG A 93 -5.51 12.24 -5.20
N TYR A 94 -6.63 11.51 -5.18
CA TYR A 94 -7.68 11.73 -4.19
C TYR A 94 -8.02 10.44 -3.47
N VAL A 95 -8.10 10.54 -2.15
CA VAL A 95 -8.54 9.45 -1.29
C VAL A 95 -9.83 9.87 -0.60
N LEU A 96 -10.80 8.97 -0.54
CA LEU A 96 -12.13 9.19 0.01
C LEU A 96 -12.38 8.32 1.24
N SER A 97 -13.08 8.87 2.22
CA SER A 97 -13.59 8.15 3.39
C SER A 97 -15.09 8.42 3.55
N ARG A 98 -15.86 7.41 3.97
CA ARG A 98 -17.31 7.53 4.17
C ARG A 98 -17.64 7.48 5.64
N GLY A 99 -18.39 8.46 6.12
CA GLY A 99 -18.87 8.51 7.50
C GLY A 99 -17.80 8.94 8.51
N GLU A 100 -16.52 8.76 8.18
CA GLU A 100 -15.40 8.95 9.10
C GLU A 100 -14.42 10.00 8.56
N GLU A 101 -13.98 10.89 9.45
CA GLU A 101 -12.85 11.78 9.17
C GLU A 101 -11.58 10.95 9.01
N PHE A 102 -10.60 11.52 8.32
CA PHE A 102 -9.29 10.90 8.25
C PHE A 102 -8.62 11.07 9.63
N PRO A 103 -8.02 10.01 10.19
CA PRO A 103 -7.10 10.12 11.31
C PRO A 103 -6.05 11.20 11.06
N GLU A 104 -5.65 11.93 12.11
CA GLU A 104 -4.68 13.02 11.99
C GLU A 104 -3.31 12.51 11.48
N GLU A 105 -3.00 11.25 11.79
CA GLU A 105 -1.78 10.56 11.41
C GLU A 105 -1.67 10.37 9.90
N ASP A 106 -2.79 10.14 9.21
CA ASP A 106 -2.87 10.07 7.74
C ASP A 106 -2.78 11.46 7.10
N LEU A 107 -3.20 12.50 7.82
CA LEU A 107 -3.30 13.89 7.39
C LEU A 107 -2.06 14.70 7.76
N THR A 108 -0.88 14.31 7.26
CA THR A 108 0.35 15.06 7.52
C THR A 108 1.33 14.96 6.35
N TRP A 109 1.95 13.80 6.19
CA TRP A 109 3.02 13.55 5.21
C TRP A 109 2.45 12.92 3.92
N LYS A 110 1.37 12.14 4.00
CA LYS A 110 0.78 11.45 2.84
C LYS A 110 -0.34 12.26 2.17
N LEU A 111 -1.31 12.75 2.94
CA LEU A 111 -2.53 13.38 2.42
C LEU A 111 -2.78 14.76 3.06
N THR A 112 -3.35 15.69 2.28
CA THR A 112 -3.86 16.98 2.76
C THR A 112 -5.39 16.97 2.77
N PRO A 113 -6.06 17.46 3.83
CA PRO A 113 -7.52 17.58 3.82
C PRO A 113 -8.01 18.42 2.65
N PHE A 114 -8.97 17.90 1.88
CA PHE A 114 -9.53 18.63 0.73
C PHE A 114 -10.93 19.16 1.00
N ARG A 115 -11.91 18.27 1.18
CA ARG A 115 -13.31 18.68 1.34
C ARG A 115 -14.19 17.61 1.97
N ARG A 116 -15.22 18.04 2.70
CA ARG A 116 -16.36 17.20 3.07
C ARG A 116 -17.56 17.50 2.18
N THR A 117 -18.16 16.46 1.61
CA THR A 117 -19.41 16.54 0.85
C THR A 117 -20.41 15.55 1.44
N GLY A 118 -21.34 16.06 2.27
CA GLY A 118 -22.29 15.20 2.98
C GLY A 118 -21.56 14.28 3.97
N SER A 119 -21.73 12.96 3.82
CA SER A 119 -21.02 11.94 4.59
C SER A 119 -19.63 11.58 4.04
N VAL A 120 -19.22 12.10 2.88
CA VAL A 120 -17.92 11.76 2.27
C VAL A 120 -16.87 12.80 2.62
N TYR A 121 -15.78 12.35 3.23
CA TYR A 121 -14.56 13.12 3.46
C TYR A 121 -13.57 12.81 2.35
N SER A 122 -12.86 13.83 1.87
CA SER A 122 -11.85 13.68 0.82
C SER A 122 -10.55 14.36 1.24
N ALA A 123 -9.45 13.71 0.92
CA ALA A 123 -8.10 14.20 1.09
C ALA A 123 -7.33 14.05 -0.23
N LYS A 124 -6.29 14.86 -0.41
CA LYS A 124 -5.52 14.95 -1.66
C LYS A 124 -4.07 14.56 -1.42
N ASN A 125 -3.51 13.75 -2.30
CA ASN A 125 -2.08 13.54 -2.42
C ASN A 125 -1.50 14.60 -3.35
N GLU A 126 -0.64 15.46 -2.83
CA GLU A 126 -0.01 16.54 -3.61
C GLU A 126 1.26 16.08 -4.35
N ARG A 127 1.80 14.90 -4.02
CA ARG A 127 3.04 14.35 -4.57
C ARG A 127 2.78 13.14 -5.47
N VAL A 128 1.85 13.30 -6.42
CA VAL A 128 1.57 12.29 -7.44
C VAL A 128 2.40 12.50 -8.70
N LEU A 129 2.78 11.39 -9.34
CA LEU A 129 3.33 11.36 -10.68
C LEU A 129 2.18 11.12 -11.67
N PRO A 130 2.10 11.85 -12.80
CA PRO A 130 1.12 11.55 -13.84
C PRO A 130 1.30 10.14 -14.39
N ILE A 131 0.28 9.62 -15.08
CA ILE A 131 0.26 8.28 -15.72
C ILE A 131 1.42 7.99 -16.68
N GLY A 132 2.28 8.96 -16.98
CA GLY A 132 3.57 8.70 -17.58
C GLY A 132 4.62 9.68 -17.11
N PHE A 133 5.84 9.21 -16.90
CA PHE A 133 6.99 10.04 -16.54
C PHE A 133 8.30 9.42 -17.02
N MET A 134 9.30 10.26 -17.27
CA MET A 134 10.64 9.79 -17.64
C MET A 134 11.36 9.24 -16.41
N ALA A 135 11.84 8.02 -16.52
CA ALA A 135 12.67 7.30 -15.56
C ALA A 135 14.05 7.00 -16.15
N GLY A 136 15.04 6.74 -15.29
CA GLY A 136 16.37 6.29 -15.67
C GLY A 136 16.34 4.97 -16.44
N GLU A 137 17.35 4.71 -17.28
CA GLU A 137 17.43 3.46 -18.07
C GLU A 137 17.53 2.20 -17.21
N ASP A 138 18.11 2.31 -16.01
CA ASP A 138 18.28 1.21 -15.05
C ASP A 138 16.94 0.59 -14.59
N ILE A 139 15.80 1.26 -14.84
CA ILE A 139 14.46 0.70 -14.57
C ILE A 139 14.18 -0.56 -15.39
N LEU A 140 14.86 -0.74 -16.53
CA LEU A 140 14.76 -1.95 -17.35
C LEU A 140 15.30 -3.20 -16.64
N ASP A 141 16.15 -3.00 -15.63
CA ASP A 141 16.75 -4.05 -14.82
C ASP A 141 16.01 -4.23 -13.48
N TRP A 142 14.84 -3.60 -13.29
CA TRP A 142 14.03 -3.75 -12.08
C TRP A 142 13.40 -5.14 -12.00
N GLU A 143 13.83 -5.91 -11.01
CA GLU A 143 13.32 -7.25 -10.71
C GLU A 143 12.55 -7.22 -9.38
N THR A 144 11.42 -7.92 -9.34
CA THR A 144 10.50 -7.89 -8.19
C THR A 144 10.33 -9.26 -7.52
N ILE A 145 11.04 -10.28 -8.02
CA ILE A 145 10.90 -11.67 -7.59
C ILE A 145 11.84 -11.92 -6.40
N ASP A 146 11.39 -12.76 -5.45
CA ASP A 146 12.16 -13.17 -4.27
C ASP A 146 12.62 -11.99 -3.38
N SER A 147 11.87 -10.89 -3.40
CA SER A 147 12.14 -9.67 -2.62
C SER A 147 10.93 -9.26 -1.79
N GLU A 148 11.21 -8.62 -0.66
CA GLU A 148 10.17 -8.07 0.21
C GLU A 148 9.56 -6.77 -0.36
N PRO A 149 8.30 -6.43 -0.05
CA PRO A 149 7.63 -5.29 -0.69
C PRO A 149 8.32 -3.94 -0.57
N PHE A 150 9.01 -3.68 0.53
CA PHE A 150 9.72 -2.41 0.72
C PHE A 150 11.06 -2.39 -0.04
N GLU A 151 11.72 -3.53 -0.19
CA GLU A 151 12.91 -3.65 -1.04
C GLU A 151 12.56 -3.47 -2.51
N VAL A 152 11.45 -4.07 -2.97
CA VAL A 152 10.92 -3.89 -4.33
C VAL A 152 10.64 -2.40 -4.62
N GLN A 153 10.08 -1.69 -3.63
CA GLN A 153 9.79 -0.26 -3.72
C GLN A 153 11.05 0.62 -3.69
N ASN A 154 12.03 0.31 -2.83
CA ASN A 154 13.31 1.01 -2.81
C ASN A 154 14.08 0.81 -4.12
N ASP A 155 14.12 -0.42 -4.64
CA ASP A 155 14.79 -0.73 -5.91
C ASP A 155 14.14 -0.01 -7.09
N PHE A 156 12.80 0.10 -7.10
CA PHE A 156 12.10 0.97 -8.05
C PHE A 156 12.61 2.41 -7.98
N VAL A 157 12.67 2.99 -6.78
CA VAL A 157 13.10 4.38 -6.59
C VAL A 157 14.55 4.56 -7.03
N HIS A 158 15.44 3.64 -6.66
CA HIS A 158 16.85 3.71 -7.04
C HIS A 158 17.02 3.75 -8.55
N ARG A 159 16.36 2.84 -9.26
CA ARG A 159 16.46 2.69 -10.71
C ARG A 159 15.71 3.78 -11.48
N ALA A 160 14.49 4.11 -11.05
CA ALA A 160 13.67 5.10 -11.73
C ALA A 160 14.24 6.51 -11.56
N ALA A 161 14.63 6.89 -10.33
CA ALA A 161 15.09 8.24 -10.00
C ALA A 161 16.62 8.40 -10.01
N GLY A 162 17.39 7.32 -10.16
CA GLY A 162 18.85 7.34 -10.15
C GLY A 162 19.44 7.77 -8.81
N THR A 163 18.85 7.31 -7.71
CA THR A 163 19.26 7.62 -6.32
C THR A 163 19.73 6.35 -5.61
N ASP A 164 20.52 6.48 -4.55
CA ASP A 164 20.98 5.39 -3.68
C ASP A 164 20.31 5.45 -2.29
N LYS A 165 19.32 6.32 -2.13
CA LYS A 165 18.59 6.50 -0.88
C LYS A 165 17.32 5.67 -0.85
N ASP A 166 17.23 4.81 0.16
CA ASP A 166 16.01 4.09 0.50
C ASP A 166 14.92 5.04 1.00
N VAL A 167 13.70 4.84 0.49
CA VAL A 167 12.49 5.53 0.97
C VAL A 167 11.81 4.77 2.10
N PHE A 168 12.07 3.47 2.22
CA PHE A 168 11.67 2.62 3.33
C PHE A 168 12.91 2.06 4.03
N ARG A 169 13.02 2.28 5.33
CA ARG A 169 14.07 1.66 6.16
C ARG A 169 13.47 0.56 7.01
N LYS A 170 13.97 -0.66 6.86
CA LYS A 170 13.50 -1.82 7.64
C LYS A 170 13.68 -1.58 9.14
N ILE A 171 12.65 -1.90 9.91
CA ILE A 171 12.61 -1.88 11.37
C ILE A 171 12.35 -3.32 11.81
N LEU A 172 13.32 -3.89 12.52
CA LEU A 172 13.27 -5.26 13.00
C LEU A 172 12.51 -5.32 14.33
N PRO A 173 11.85 -6.44 14.64
CA PRO A 173 11.27 -6.64 15.96
C PRO A 173 12.38 -6.77 17.01
N GLU A 174 12.20 -6.11 18.15
CA GLU A 174 13.08 -6.24 19.32
C GLU A 174 12.85 -7.58 20.03
N ALA A 175 11.61 -8.09 19.96
CA ALA A 175 11.24 -9.38 20.50
C ALA A 175 10.15 -10.02 19.65
N ILE A 176 10.28 -11.33 19.42
CA ILE A 176 9.19 -12.19 18.95
C ILE A 176 8.95 -13.26 20.01
N THR A 177 7.70 -13.40 20.45
CA THR A 177 7.27 -14.49 21.32
C THR A 177 6.22 -15.32 20.61
N ALA A 178 6.47 -16.62 20.56
CA ALA A 178 5.54 -17.58 19.97
C ALA A 178 4.89 -18.42 21.08
N HIS A 179 3.61 -18.73 20.89
CA HIS A 179 2.79 -19.45 21.86
C HIS A 179 2.09 -20.63 21.20
N ASN A 180 2.07 -21.77 21.90
CA ASN A 180 1.51 -23.04 21.40
C ASN A 180 2.11 -23.48 20.04
N MET A 181 3.36 -23.10 19.78
CA MET A 181 4.14 -23.51 18.62
C MET A 181 5.63 -23.51 18.99
N GLU A 182 6.42 -24.28 18.26
CA GLU A 182 7.88 -24.22 18.27
C GLU A 182 8.37 -23.37 17.10
N VAL A 183 9.44 -22.60 17.32
CA VAL A 183 10.06 -21.75 16.30
C VAL A 183 11.43 -22.31 15.94
N GLU A 184 11.69 -22.47 14.65
CA GLU A 184 12.93 -22.98 14.08
C GLU A 184 13.37 -22.12 12.89
N ASP A 185 14.61 -22.32 12.41
CA ASP A 185 15.15 -21.67 11.20
C ASP A 185 14.94 -20.15 11.13
N VAL A 186 15.12 -19.46 12.27
CA VAL A 186 15.09 -18.00 12.32
C VAL A 186 16.21 -17.45 11.42
N ASN A 187 15.86 -16.56 10.49
CA ASN A 187 16.84 -15.93 9.62
C ASN A 187 17.83 -15.05 10.41
N GLU A 188 18.90 -14.57 9.76
CA GLU A 188 19.96 -13.81 10.45
C GLU A 188 19.44 -12.54 11.15
N VAL A 189 18.40 -11.93 10.59
CA VAL A 189 17.82 -10.66 11.05
C VAL A 189 16.65 -10.85 12.04
N GLY A 190 16.11 -12.05 12.17
CA GLY A 190 15.08 -12.41 13.14
C GLY A 190 13.64 -12.06 12.77
N ASP A 191 13.37 -11.58 11.55
CA ASP A 191 12.02 -11.21 11.10
C ASP A 191 11.30 -12.32 10.32
N GLU A 192 12.01 -13.37 9.94
CA GLU A 192 11.48 -14.53 9.22
C GLU A 192 11.87 -15.81 9.96
N PHE A 193 10.90 -16.72 10.12
CA PHE A 193 11.12 -17.98 10.83
C PHE A 193 10.11 -19.05 10.44
N ASN A 194 10.52 -20.30 10.63
CA ASN A 194 9.63 -21.45 10.51
C ASN A 194 8.96 -21.75 11.85
N TYR A 195 7.74 -22.24 11.81
CA TYR A 195 7.05 -22.76 12.98
C TYR A 195 6.64 -24.23 12.81
N TYR A 196 6.58 -24.95 13.92
CA TYR A 196 6.10 -26.32 14.01
C TYR A 196 5.09 -26.49 15.14
N LEU A 197 4.07 -27.33 14.93
CA LEU A 197 3.08 -27.71 15.95
C LEU A 197 3.21 -29.19 16.27
N GLU A 198 3.47 -29.53 17.54
CA GLU A 198 3.59 -30.91 18.01
C GLU A 198 2.27 -31.70 17.82
N ASP A 199 1.13 -31.08 18.19
CA ASP A 199 -0.21 -31.62 17.95
C ASP A 199 -1.09 -30.60 17.20
N PRO A 200 -1.10 -30.61 15.86
CA PRO A 200 -1.94 -29.69 15.08
C PRO A 200 -3.44 -29.96 15.21
N PHE A 201 -3.87 -31.03 15.91
CA PHE A 201 -5.28 -31.34 16.15
C PHE A 201 -5.79 -30.80 17.49
N ASP A 202 -4.92 -30.24 18.35
CA ASP A 202 -5.35 -29.57 19.58
C ASP A 202 -5.91 -28.17 19.31
N LEU A 203 -7.19 -28.12 18.96
CA LEU A 203 -7.90 -26.86 18.69
C LEU A 203 -8.15 -26.00 19.94
N ALA A 204 -7.86 -26.51 21.15
CA ALA A 204 -7.98 -25.69 22.36
C ALA A 204 -6.76 -24.78 22.57
N SER A 205 -5.59 -25.18 22.04
CA SER A 205 -4.33 -24.46 22.16
C SER A 205 -4.07 -23.64 20.90
N ILE A 206 -4.72 -22.48 20.80
CA ILE A 206 -4.60 -21.59 19.62
C ILE A 206 -3.14 -21.12 19.47
N PRO A 207 -2.45 -21.42 18.36
CA PRO A 207 -1.11 -20.90 18.11
C PRO A 207 -1.14 -19.43 17.73
N TRP A 208 -0.25 -18.63 18.31
CA TRP A 208 -0.16 -17.20 18.03
C TRP A 208 1.25 -16.65 18.23
N VAL A 209 1.49 -15.51 17.62
CA VAL A 209 2.77 -14.78 17.65
C VAL A 209 2.51 -13.37 18.16
N HIS A 210 3.43 -12.90 19.00
CA HIS A 210 3.57 -11.53 19.46
C HIS A 210 4.90 -10.97 18.97
N ALA A 211 4.91 -9.79 18.36
CA ALA A 211 6.12 -9.07 17.99
C ALA A 211 6.10 -7.64 18.54
N GLU A 212 7.19 -7.20 19.16
CA GLU A 212 7.35 -5.82 19.65
C GLU A 212 8.41 -5.09 18.81
N PHE A 213 8.06 -3.90 18.34
CA PHE A 213 8.96 -2.99 17.64
C PHE A 213 9.14 -1.72 18.47
N ILE A 214 10.37 -1.28 18.69
CA ILE A 214 10.67 -0.02 19.39
C ILE A 214 11.18 0.99 18.37
N MET A 215 10.52 2.13 18.27
CA MET A 215 10.89 3.16 17.30
C MET A 215 12.20 3.85 17.68
N ASP A 216 13.14 3.90 16.74
CA ASP A 216 14.45 4.54 16.92
C ASP A 216 14.43 6.06 16.70
N ARG A 217 13.37 6.58 16.07
CA ARG A 217 13.12 8.00 15.80
C ARG A 217 11.65 8.27 15.52
N ASP A 218 11.28 9.55 15.53
CA ASP A 218 10.01 10.03 14.97
C ASP A 218 9.95 9.69 13.47
N GLN A 219 8.99 8.86 13.08
CA GLN A 219 8.81 8.45 11.68
C GLN A 219 7.40 7.95 11.41
N PHE A 220 7.02 7.93 10.14
CA PHE A 220 5.84 7.21 9.72
C PHE A 220 6.17 5.72 9.53
N VAL A 221 5.34 4.84 10.06
CA VAL A 221 5.58 3.39 10.12
C VAL A 221 4.56 2.62 9.30
N THR A 222 5.05 1.68 8.52
CA THR A 222 4.26 0.68 7.80
C THR A 222 4.68 -0.71 8.25
N LEU A 223 3.72 -1.58 8.56
CA LEU A 223 3.93 -2.96 8.95
C LEU A 223 3.78 -3.89 7.75
N TYR A 224 4.64 -4.90 7.63
CA TYR A 224 4.46 -6.05 6.77
C TYR A 224 4.29 -7.33 7.61
N VAL A 225 3.32 -8.15 7.22
CA VAL A 225 3.12 -9.50 7.78
C VAL A 225 2.89 -10.46 6.62
N ASP A 226 3.66 -11.55 6.59
CA ASP A 226 3.31 -12.77 5.86
C ASP A 226 3.14 -13.90 6.89
N ALA A 227 1.89 -14.28 7.11
CA ALA A 227 1.48 -15.38 7.95
C ALA A 227 0.34 -16.11 7.22
N ALA A 228 0.68 -16.94 6.23
CA ALA A 228 -0.23 -17.64 5.33
C ALA A 228 -1.44 -18.35 6.01
N ASN A 229 -1.33 -18.64 7.30
CA ASN A 229 -2.33 -19.33 8.10
C ASN A 229 -2.99 -18.45 9.17
N ALA A 230 -2.86 -17.13 9.09
CA ALA A 230 -3.58 -16.17 9.92
C ALA A 230 -4.61 -15.39 9.08
N ALA A 231 -5.75 -15.05 9.69
CA ALA A 231 -6.81 -14.27 9.01
C ALA A 231 -6.77 -12.78 9.38
N HIS A 232 -6.18 -12.44 10.52
CA HIS A 232 -6.14 -11.09 11.04
C HIS A 232 -4.78 -10.81 11.67
N VAL A 233 -4.40 -9.53 11.63
CA VAL A 233 -3.34 -8.95 12.43
C VAL A 233 -3.96 -7.87 13.32
N ASP A 234 -3.65 -7.95 14.61
CA ASP A 234 -4.03 -6.97 15.62
C ASP A 234 -2.77 -6.15 15.96
N CYS A 235 -2.88 -4.83 16.05
CA CYS A 235 -1.78 -3.96 16.44
C CYS A 235 -2.21 -3.03 17.57
N SER A 236 -1.30 -2.79 18.49
CA SER A 236 -1.47 -1.80 19.56
C SER A 236 -0.27 -0.87 19.62
N PHE A 237 -0.54 0.43 19.73
CA PHE A 237 0.46 1.49 19.79
C PHE A 237 -0.15 2.72 20.49
N GLY A 238 0.55 3.23 21.51
CA GLY A 238 0.00 4.28 22.37
C GLY A 238 -1.32 3.84 23.03
N ASP A 239 -2.38 4.61 22.82
CA ASP A 239 -3.76 4.30 23.28
C ASP A 239 -4.64 3.70 22.16
N MET A 240 -4.07 3.37 20.99
CA MET A 240 -4.78 2.85 19.83
C MET A 240 -4.67 1.32 19.74
N GLU A 241 -5.76 0.71 19.29
CA GLU A 241 -5.84 -0.69 18.89
C GLU A 241 -6.50 -0.77 17.52
N GLU A 242 -5.84 -1.42 16.57
CA GLU A 242 -6.31 -1.60 15.20
C GLU A 242 -6.25 -3.08 14.82
N SER A 243 -7.18 -3.52 13.96
CA SER A 243 -7.22 -4.90 13.47
C SER A 243 -7.52 -4.92 11.99
N TRP A 244 -6.69 -5.63 11.23
CA TRP A 244 -6.83 -5.74 9.78
C TRP A 244 -6.92 -7.19 9.34
N SER A 245 -7.62 -7.42 8.23
CA SER A 245 -7.67 -8.74 7.61
C SER A 245 -6.41 -9.01 6.78
N LEU A 246 -5.85 -10.21 6.90
CA LEU A 246 -4.78 -10.71 6.05
C LEU A 246 -5.38 -11.44 4.84
N SER A 247 -5.42 -10.78 3.69
CA SER A 247 -5.91 -11.41 2.45
C SER A 247 -4.87 -12.41 1.96
N SER A 248 -5.24 -13.68 1.83
CA SER A 248 -4.31 -14.78 1.53
C SER A 248 -3.16 -14.91 2.55
N GLY A 249 -3.37 -14.42 3.78
CA GLY A 249 -2.40 -14.53 4.88
C GLY A 249 -1.23 -13.54 4.81
N ARG A 250 -1.23 -12.56 3.91
CA ARG A 250 -0.18 -11.53 3.84
C ARG A 250 -0.77 -10.12 3.73
N GLY A 251 -0.02 -9.11 4.13
CA GLY A 251 -0.44 -7.72 3.99
C GLY A 251 0.60 -6.68 4.40
N VAL A 252 0.40 -5.48 3.86
CA VAL A 252 1.10 -4.25 4.25
C VAL A 252 0.08 -3.31 4.89
N PHE A 253 0.37 -2.79 6.07
CA PHE A 253 -0.57 -2.00 6.89
C PHE A 253 0.07 -0.67 7.31
N GLN A 254 -0.64 0.42 7.10
CA GLN A 254 -0.21 1.76 7.51
C GLN A 254 -0.51 1.92 9.00
N ILE A 255 0.54 1.96 9.83
CA ILE A 255 0.38 2.10 11.29
C ILE A 255 0.12 3.55 11.66
N GLY A 256 0.90 4.48 11.10
CA GLY A 256 0.79 5.89 11.47
C GLY A 256 2.14 6.53 11.77
N ASN A 257 2.07 7.78 12.21
CA ASN A 257 3.24 8.45 12.78
C ASN A 257 3.49 7.91 14.19
N MET A 258 4.70 7.44 14.45
CA MET A 258 5.14 7.01 15.77
C MET A 258 6.34 7.84 16.23
N LYS A 259 6.46 8.01 17.55
CA LYS A 259 7.53 8.77 18.20
C LYS A 259 8.69 7.89 18.61
N GLU A 260 9.89 8.48 18.70
CA GLU A 260 11.06 7.81 19.26
C GLU A 260 10.72 7.18 20.62
N GLY A 261 11.02 5.90 20.77
CA GLY A 261 10.76 5.10 21.97
C GLY A 261 9.33 4.57 22.13
N GLU A 262 8.39 4.91 21.22
CA GLU A 262 7.08 4.24 21.20
C GLU A 262 7.21 2.79 20.76
N VAL A 263 6.31 1.96 21.31
CA VAL A 263 6.25 0.53 21.04
C VAL A 263 5.06 0.26 20.13
N LEU A 264 5.32 -0.44 19.02
CA LEU A 264 4.29 -1.11 18.22
C LEU A 264 4.29 -2.58 18.62
N ALA A 265 3.19 -3.04 19.21
CA ALA A 265 2.96 -4.45 19.50
C ALA A 265 2.03 -5.04 18.42
N VAL A 266 2.44 -6.17 17.84
CA VAL A 266 1.77 -6.85 16.75
C VAL A 266 1.42 -8.27 17.18
N ASP A 267 0.16 -8.63 17.05
CA ASP A 267 -0.37 -9.95 17.39
C ASP A 267 -1.08 -10.56 16.19
N PHE A 268 -0.84 -11.84 15.92
CA PHE A 268 -1.67 -12.60 15.00
C PHE A 268 -1.81 -14.06 15.45
N ARG A 269 -2.97 -14.63 15.14
CA ARG A 269 -3.35 -15.99 15.56
C ARG A 269 -3.54 -16.86 14.34
N LEU A 270 -3.02 -18.09 14.39
CA LEU A 270 -3.24 -19.05 13.33
C LEU A 270 -4.71 -19.50 13.34
N THR A 271 -5.29 -19.62 12.15
CA THR A 271 -6.62 -20.16 11.91
C THR A 271 -6.55 -21.66 11.63
N ASP A 272 -7.54 -22.40 12.13
CA ASP A 272 -7.71 -23.80 11.75
C ASP A 272 -8.18 -23.94 10.30
N ARG A 273 -8.09 -25.16 9.74
CA ARG A 273 -8.54 -25.48 8.37
C ARG A 273 -10.06 -25.64 8.25
N GLY A 274 -10.81 -25.24 9.28
CA GLY A 274 -12.27 -25.29 9.33
C GLY A 274 -12.86 -26.65 9.68
N GLU A 275 -14.19 -26.69 9.74
CA GLU A 275 -14.98 -27.84 10.24
C GLU A 275 -14.76 -29.15 9.47
N PHE A 276 -14.35 -29.08 8.20
CA PHE A 276 -14.16 -30.26 7.35
C PHE A 276 -12.80 -30.93 7.55
N GLU A 277 -11.81 -30.20 8.08
CA GLU A 277 -10.47 -30.71 8.39
C GLU A 277 -9.96 -30.07 9.69
N PRO A 278 -10.63 -30.29 10.84
CA PRO A 278 -10.39 -29.58 12.09
C PRO A 278 -8.96 -29.80 12.60
N SER A 279 -8.06 -28.90 12.22
CA SER A 279 -6.63 -28.91 12.52
C SER A 279 -5.99 -27.59 12.12
N TYR A 280 -4.87 -27.24 12.73
CA TYR A 280 -3.97 -26.20 12.25
C TYR A 280 -3.02 -26.74 11.17
N ARG A 281 -2.37 -25.86 10.41
CA ARG A 281 -1.21 -26.28 9.61
C ARG A 281 -0.03 -26.52 10.54
N GLY A 282 0.42 -27.77 10.66
CA GLY A 282 1.49 -28.16 11.57
C GLY A 282 2.89 -27.66 11.24
N TYR A 283 3.09 -27.04 10.08
CA TYR A 283 4.32 -26.36 9.70
C TYR A 283 3.99 -25.19 8.76
N GLY A 284 4.77 -24.12 8.85
CA GLY A 284 4.72 -22.98 7.94
C GLY A 284 5.83 -21.98 8.23
N GLU A 285 5.92 -20.99 7.36
CA GLU A 285 6.85 -19.87 7.44
C GLU A 285 6.08 -18.60 7.79
N ILE A 286 6.70 -17.73 8.58
CA ILE A 286 6.16 -16.44 9.01
C ILE A 286 7.23 -15.38 8.79
N SER A 287 6.83 -14.23 8.25
CA SER A 287 7.63 -13.01 8.18
C SER A 287 6.88 -11.84 8.81
N VAL A 288 7.55 -11.07 9.67
CA VAL A 288 6.99 -9.86 10.31
C VAL A 288 8.08 -8.82 10.55
N PHE A 289 7.94 -7.67 9.89
CA PHE A 289 8.81 -6.52 10.08
C PHE A 289 8.07 -5.23 9.76
N ALA A 290 8.57 -4.11 10.27
CA ALA A 290 8.07 -2.79 9.94
C ALA A 290 9.04 -2.06 9.02
N ALA A 291 8.61 -0.95 8.44
CA ALA A 291 9.46 -0.02 7.74
C ALA A 291 9.11 1.42 8.09
N GLY A 292 10.16 2.20 8.34
CA GLY A 292 10.08 3.63 8.54
C GLY A 292 10.20 4.37 7.21
N TRP A 293 9.31 5.33 6.98
CA TRP A 293 9.33 6.21 5.82
C TRP A 293 10.41 7.29 5.92
N ASP A 294 11.16 7.49 4.84
CA ASP A 294 12.09 8.62 4.67
C ASP A 294 11.53 9.62 3.66
N ASP A 295 10.93 10.70 4.19
CA ASP A 295 10.29 11.72 3.37
C ASP A 295 11.27 12.55 2.54
N GLU A 296 12.50 12.75 3.03
CA GLU A 296 13.53 13.50 2.31
C GLU A 296 14.04 12.69 1.11
N ALA A 297 14.24 11.38 1.29
CA ALA A 297 14.59 10.47 0.21
C ALA A 297 13.48 10.41 -0.85
N PHE A 298 12.21 10.32 -0.42
CA PHE A 298 11.08 10.34 -1.33
C PHE A 298 10.96 11.68 -2.06
N GLN A 299 11.11 12.81 -1.37
CA GLN A 299 11.04 14.13 -1.99
C GLN A 299 12.11 14.30 -3.07
N GLU A 300 13.33 13.83 -2.81
CA GLU A 300 14.40 13.85 -3.81
C GLU A 300 14.04 13.01 -5.05
N ALA A 301 13.51 11.80 -4.86
CA ALA A 301 13.08 10.95 -5.96
C ALA A 301 11.92 11.59 -6.74
N TYR A 302 10.92 12.11 -6.03
CA TYR A 302 9.77 12.79 -6.60
C TYR A 302 10.18 14.01 -7.43
N ASP A 303 11.06 14.86 -6.90
CA ASP A 303 11.55 16.05 -7.58
C ASP A 303 12.23 15.69 -8.90
N ARG A 304 12.91 14.54 -8.98
CA ARG A 304 13.53 14.05 -10.22
C ARG A 304 12.49 13.53 -11.21
N LEU A 305 11.62 12.62 -10.78
CA LEU A 305 10.64 11.95 -11.63
C LEU A 305 9.54 12.91 -12.14
N SER A 306 9.19 13.93 -11.35
CA SER A 306 8.17 14.92 -11.71
C SER A 306 8.64 15.98 -12.71
N MET A 307 9.94 16.05 -13.04
CA MET A 307 10.47 17.06 -13.98
C MET A 307 9.99 16.88 -15.42
N GLN A 308 9.81 15.63 -15.85
CA GLN A 308 9.60 15.25 -17.24
C GLN A 308 8.45 14.26 -17.34
N THR A 309 7.24 14.77 -17.19
CA THR A 309 6.02 13.97 -17.14
C THR A 309 5.23 14.06 -18.45
N LEU A 310 4.44 13.03 -18.72
CA LEU A 310 3.49 12.99 -19.81
C LEU A 310 2.38 14.02 -19.55
N GLN A 311 2.35 15.05 -20.38
CA GLN A 311 1.25 16.00 -20.41
C GLN A 311 0.10 15.36 -21.19
N VAL A 312 -0.92 14.89 -20.48
CA VAL A 312 -2.09 14.25 -21.09
C VAL A 312 -2.91 15.30 -21.85
N GLU A 313 -3.03 15.13 -23.16
CA GLU A 313 -3.84 15.99 -24.03
C GLU A 313 -5.28 15.49 -24.14
N SER A 314 -5.48 14.17 -24.09
CA SER A 314 -6.80 13.53 -24.07
C SER A 314 -6.71 12.09 -23.59
N PHE A 315 -7.77 11.56 -22.97
CA PHE A 315 -7.89 10.14 -22.68
C PHE A 315 -9.31 9.62 -22.95
N LYS A 316 -9.40 8.32 -23.19
CA LYS A 316 -10.61 7.50 -23.35
C LYS A 316 -10.35 6.14 -22.69
N ASP A 317 -11.39 5.32 -22.56
CA ASP A 317 -11.31 3.98 -21.98
C ASP A 317 -10.22 3.07 -22.61
N THR A 318 -9.85 3.30 -23.87
CA THR A 318 -8.87 2.47 -24.61
C THR A 318 -7.70 3.27 -25.19
N GLU A 319 -7.53 4.55 -24.87
CA GLU A 319 -6.48 5.40 -25.46
C GLU A 319 -6.12 6.55 -24.52
N ILE A 320 -4.83 6.74 -24.27
CA ILE A 320 -4.28 7.97 -23.67
C ILE A 320 -3.38 8.61 -24.73
N ARG A 321 -3.55 9.90 -24.95
CA ARG A 321 -2.71 10.72 -25.83
C ARG A 321 -2.13 11.86 -25.01
N GLY A 322 -0.83 12.07 -25.17
CA GLY A 322 -0.14 13.16 -24.52
C GLY A 322 1.22 13.42 -25.16
N ARG A 323 1.94 14.36 -24.57
CA ARG A 323 3.30 14.72 -24.97
C ARG A 323 4.21 14.76 -23.75
N VAL A 324 5.36 14.13 -23.87
CA VAL A 324 6.47 14.30 -22.94
C VAL A 324 7.62 14.99 -23.67
N THR A 325 8.32 15.89 -22.97
CA THR A 325 9.55 16.50 -23.48
C THR A 325 10.69 16.05 -22.59
N ALA A 326 11.50 15.12 -23.07
CA ALA A 326 12.65 14.64 -22.34
C ALA A 326 13.85 15.59 -22.52
N LYS A 327 14.58 15.90 -21.45
CA LYS A 327 15.82 16.69 -21.48
C LYS A 327 17.05 15.82 -21.73
N GLU A 328 16.94 14.54 -21.40
CA GLU A 328 17.97 13.50 -21.54
C GLU A 328 17.31 12.18 -21.97
N ASP A 329 18.13 11.25 -22.44
CA ASP A 329 17.68 9.90 -22.82
C ASP A 329 17.20 9.14 -21.57
N GLY A 330 16.21 8.27 -21.73
CA GLY A 330 15.60 7.51 -20.63
C GLY A 330 14.38 6.73 -21.07
N ILE A 331 13.66 6.15 -20.10
CA ILE A 331 12.49 5.30 -20.33
C ILE A 331 11.23 6.06 -19.91
N LEU A 332 10.23 6.12 -20.78
CA LEU A 332 8.91 6.58 -20.39
C LEU A 332 8.21 5.45 -19.65
N PHE A 333 8.11 5.56 -18.33
CA PHE A 333 7.34 4.64 -17.48
C PHE A 333 5.86 5.04 -17.51
N THR A 334 4.97 4.06 -17.68
CA THR A 334 3.50 4.24 -17.76
C THR A 334 2.76 3.07 -17.14
#